data_AF-A0A5C6V1M3-F1
#
_entry.id   AF-A0A5C6V1M3-F1
#
_cell.length_a   1.000
_cell.length_b   1.000
_cell.length_c   1.000
_cell.angle_alpha   90.00
_cell.angle_beta   90.00
_cell.angle_gamma   90.00
#
_symmetry.space_group_name_H-M   'P 1'
#
loop_
_entity.id
_entity.type
_entity.pdbx_description
1 polymer ?
#
loop_
_entity_poly.entity_id
_entity_poly.type
_entity_poly.pdbx_seq_one_letter_code
_entity_poly.pdbx_strand_id
1 'polypeptide(L)' 'MEKIVANNSLFINEKGTGIFTVESAHSGAPLHTTRTQAAAIAWAKSNHPDKPLHVARVRHLNDKNKPDHWRRV' A
#
# COMPACT_ATOMS: atom_id res chain seq x y z
N MET A 1 4.69 14.44 25.76
CA MET A 1 5.51 13.71 24.78
C MET A 1 4.58 13.07 23.78
N GLU A 2 4.33 13.74 22.67
CA GLU A 2 3.56 13.17 21.56
C GLU A 2 4.48 12.14 20.86
N LYS A 3 4.11 10.86 20.89
CA LYS A 3 4.83 9.87 20.10
C LYS A 3 4.59 10.24 18.63
N ILE A 4 5.62 10.69 17.93
CA ILE A 4 5.60 10.72 16.47
C ILE A 4 5.43 9.26 16.03
N VAL A 5 4.20 8.85 15.76
CA VAL A 5 3.92 7.52 15.21
C VAL A 5 4.39 7.58 13.76
N ALA A 6 5.56 7.03 13.50
CA ALA A 6 6.03 6.82 12.14
C ALA A 6 4.94 6.07 11.36
N ASN A 7 4.59 6.56 10.17
CA ASN A 7 3.51 6.00 9.38
C ASN A 7 3.82 4.54 9.02
N ASN A 8 3.21 3.58 9.71
CA ASN A 8 3.47 2.15 9.47
C ASN A 8 2.48 1.54 8.47
N SER A 9 1.79 2.37 7.68
CA SER A 9 0.80 1.92 6.71
C SER A 9 1.44 1.14 5.56
N LEU A 10 0.62 0.26 4.97
CA LEU A 10 0.90 -0.40 3.70
C LEU A 10 0.10 0.23 2.58
N PHE A 11 0.72 0.29 1.41
CA PHE A 11 0.18 0.92 0.21
C PHE A 11 0.19 -0.08 -0.94
N ILE A 12 -0.97 -0.25 -1.58
CA ILE A 12 -1.14 -1.07 -2.76
C ILE A 12 -1.29 -0.16 -3.97
N ASN A 13 -0.36 -0.25 -4.91
CA ASN A 13 -0.40 0.51 -6.16
C ASN A 13 -0.23 -0.41 -7.38
N GLU A 14 -0.65 0.08 -8.54
CA GLU A 14 -0.46 -0.60 -9.83
C GLU A 14 0.82 -0.06 -10.51
N LYS A 15 1.78 -0.96 -10.77
CA LYS A 15 3.04 -0.70 -11.48
C LYS A 15 2.92 -1.15 -12.94
N GLY A 16 2.32 -0.28 -13.76
CA GLY A 16 1.99 -0.64 -15.15
C GLY A 16 0.86 -1.67 -15.22
N THR A 17 0.52 -2.11 -16.42
CA THR A 17 -0.73 -2.86 -16.64
C THR A 17 -0.78 -4.20 -15.92
N GLY A 18 -1.64 -4.29 -14.89
CA GLY A 18 -1.98 -5.55 -14.23
C GLY A 18 -0.92 -6.08 -13.25
N ILE A 19 0.02 -5.25 -12.81
CA ILE A 19 0.99 -5.60 -11.75
C ILE A 19 0.72 -4.75 -10.53
N PHE A 20 0.49 -5.40 -9.38
CA PHE A 20 0.19 -4.73 -8.12
C PHE A 20 1.31 -5.00 -7.12
N THR A 21 1.79 -3.95 -6.46
CA THR A 21 2.79 -4.04 -5.40
C THR A 21 2.20 -3.70 -4.06
N VAL A 22 2.73 -4.33 -3.00
CA VAL A 22 2.51 -3.93 -1.61
C VAL A 22 3.79 -3.28 -1.11
N GLU A 23 3.71 -2.03 -0.68
CA GLU A 23 4.88 -1.24 -0.25
C GLU A 23 4.63 -0.61 1.13
N SER A 24 5.69 -0.39 1.91
CA SER A 24 5.59 0.38 3.15
C SER A 24 5.54 1.89 2.89
N ALA A 25 5.10 2.68 3.87
CA ALA A 25 5.04 4.15 3.76
C ALA A 25 6.37 4.81 3.38
N HIS A 26 7.50 4.24 3.84
CA HIS A 26 8.83 4.87 3.75
C HIS A 26 9.76 4.21 2.72
N SER A 27 9.26 3.24 1.94
CA SER A 27 10.08 2.55 0.93
C SER A 27 9.31 2.36 -0.36
N GLY A 28 9.96 2.61 -1.50
CA GLY A 28 9.44 2.26 -2.82
C GLY A 28 9.71 0.80 -3.22
N ALA A 29 10.47 0.04 -2.41
CA ALA A 29 10.72 -1.36 -2.67
C ALA A 29 9.48 -2.20 -2.31
N PRO A 30 8.98 -3.05 -3.22
CA PRO A 30 7.83 -3.89 -2.95
C PRO A 30 8.18 -4.98 -1.92
N LEU A 31 7.33 -5.13 -0.91
CA LEU A 31 7.32 -6.29 -0.01
C LEU A 31 6.71 -7.51 -0.71
N HIS A 32 5.78 -7.27 -1.64
CA HIS A 32 5.13 -8.29 -2.44
C HIS A 32 4.69 -7.73 -3.79
N THR A 33 4.67 -8.59 -4.82
CA THR A 33 4.21 -8.28 -6.17
C THR A 33 3.28 -9.39 -6.65
N THR A 34 2.15 -9.01 -7.24
CA THR A 34 1.14 -9.95 -7.74
C THR A 34 0.38 -9.38 -8.93
N ARG A 35 -0.49 -10.19 -9.56
CA ARG A 35 -1.22 -9.82 -10.78
C ARG A 35 -2.60 -9.22 -10.54
N THR A 36 -3.09 -9.23 -9.30
CA THR A 36 -4.41 -8.65 -8.98
C THR A 36 -4.35 -7.86 -7.68
N GLN A 37 -5.13 -6.77 -7.63
CA GLN A 37 -5.30 -5.99 -6.40
C GLN A 37 -5.85 -6.84 -5.26
N ALA A 38 -6.80 -7.75 -5.56
CA ALA A 38 -7.39 -8.64 -4.56
C ALA A 38 -6.34 -9.55 -3.91
N ALA A 39 -5.42 -10.13 -4.69
CA ALA A 39 -4.33 -10.92 -4.15
C ALA A 39 -3.36 -10.07 -3.31
N ALA A 40 -3.10 -8.83 -3.71
CA ALA A 40 -2.24 -7.92 -2.94
C ALA A 40 -2.88 -7.58 -1.58
N ILE A 41 -4.19 -7.32 -1.55
CA ILE A 41 -4.96 -7.08 -0.33
C ILE A 41 -4.93 -8.32 0.57
N ALA A 42 -5.23 -9.49 0.01
CA ALA A 42 -5.24 -10.75 0.75
C ALA A 42 -3.87 -11.06 1.37
N TRP A 43 -2.78 -10.88 0.59
CA TRP A 43 -1.42 -11.04 1.09
C TRP A 43 -1.12 -10.07 2.23
N ALA A 44 -1.47 -8.78 2.08
CA ALA A 44 -1.22 -7.77 3.10
C ALA A 44 -1.97 -8.06 4.40
N LYS A 45 -3.26 -8.42 4.33
CA LYS A 45 -4.06 -8.77 5.51
C LYS A 45 -3.56 -10.02 6.22
N SER A 46 -3.04 -11.00 5.47
CA SER A 46 -2.49 -12.24 6.04
C SER A 46 -1.14 -12.03 6.71
N ASN A 47 -0.22 -11.28 6.09
CA ASN A 47 1.16 -11.13 6.56
C ASN A 47 1.36 -9.93 7.50
N HIS A 48 0.47 -8.94 7.44
CA HIS A 48 0.55 -7.70 8.21
C HIS A 48 -0.82 -7.29 8.77
N PRO A 49 -1.45 -8.12 9.62
CA PRO A 49 -2.82 -7.91 10.09
C PRO A 49 -3.00 -6.60 10.87
N ASP A 50 -1.96 -6.12 11.56
CA ASP A 50 -2.03 -4.93 12.41
C ASP A 50 -1.74 -3.61 11.68
N LYS A 51 -1.37 -3.67 10.38
CA LYS A 51 -0.99 -2.47 9.63
C LYS A 51 -2.19 -1.87 8.90
N PRO A 52 -2.41 -0.54 8.98
CA PRO A 52 -3.38 0.14 8.13
C PRO A 52 -3.05 -0.09 6.66
N LEU A 53 -4.03 -0.52 5.87
CA LEU A 53 -3.87 -0.84 4.47
C LEU A 53 -4.59 0.19 3.60
N HIS A 54 -3.91 0.65 2.56
CA HIS A 54 -4.46 1.59 1.59
C HIS A 54 -4.26 1.10 0.16
N VAL A 55 -5.22 1.39 -0.70
CA VAL A 55 -5.18 1.11 -2.13
C VAL A 55 -5.24 2.43 -2.90
N ALA A 56 -4.46 2.55 -3.96
CA ALA A 56 -4.48 3.71 -4.85
C ALA A 56 -5.86 3.89 -5.49
N ARG A 57 -6.39 5.12 -5.50
CA ARG A 57 -7.67 5.44 -6.15
C ARG A 57 -7.60 5.42 -7.68
N VAL A 58 -6.42 5.67 -8.24
CA VAL A 58 -6.20 5.86 -9.66
C VAL A 58 -4.93 5.10 -10.07
N ARG A 59 -4.89 4.59 -11.30
CA ARG A 59 -3.71 3.90 -11.84
C ARG A 59 -2.49 4.82 -11.81
N HIS A 60 -1.31 4.23 -11.60
CA HIS A 60 -0.02 4.93 -11.56
C HIS A 60 0.15 5.94 -10.41
N LEU A 61 -0.73 5.95 -9.40
CA LEU A 61 -0.50 6.74 -8.19
C LEU A 61 0.44 6.01 -7.23
N ASN A 62 1.57 6.65 -6.92
CA ASN A 62 2.58 6.14 -6.00
C ASN A 62 3.06 7.18 -4.96
N ASP A 63 2.53 8.40 -4.99
CA ASP A 63 2.85 9.43 -3.99
C ASP A 63 2.10 9.16 -2.68
N LYS A 64 2.80 8.55 -1.72
CA LYS A 64 2.30 8.14 -0.41
C LYS A 64 2.11 9.30 0.56
N ASN A 65 2.61 10.49 0.22
CA ASN A 65 2.46 11.69 1.05
C ASN A 65 1.16 12.46 0.78
N LYS A 66 0.37 12.03 -0.21
CA LYS A 66 -0.91 12.65 -0.59
C LYS A 66 -2.09 11.76 -0.18
N PRO A 67 -2.70 11.96 0.99
CA PRO A 67 -3.73 11.05 1.52
C PRO A 67 -4.94 10.89 0.59
N ASP A 68 -5.33 11.93 -0.15
CA ASP A 68 -6.45 11.89 -1.10
C ASP A 68 -6.26 10.91 -2.27
N HIS A 69 -5.02 10.52 -2.55
CA HIS A 69 -4.71 9.51 -3.57
C HIS A 69 -5.10 8.09 -3.15
N TRP A 70 -5.43 7.89 -1.88
CA TRP A 70 -5.54 6.58 -1.27
C TRP A 70 -6.93 6.33 -0.69
N ARG A 71 -7.33 5.06 -0.68
CA ARG A 71 -8.54 4.56 -0.02
C ARG A 71 -8.14 3.50 0.98
N ARG A 72 -8.63 3.61 2.22
CA ARG A 72 -8.45 2.59 3.26
C ARG A 72 -9.27 1.32 2.96
N VAL A 73 -8.71 0.15 3.26
CA VAL A 73 -9.29 -1.19 2.94
C VAL A 73 -9.18 -2.15 4.13
#